data_AF-A0AAX4NYT8-F1
#
_entry.id   AF-A0AAX4NYT8-F1
#
_cell.length_a   1.000
_cell.length_b   1.000
_cell.length_c   1.000
_cell.angle_alpha   90.00
_cell.angle_beta   90.00
_cell.angle_gamma   90.00
#
_symmetry.space_group_name_H-M   'P 1'
#
loop_
_entity.id
_entity.type
_entity.pdbx_description
1 polymer ?
#
loop_
_entity_poly.entity_id
_entity_poly.type
_entity_poly.pdbx_seq_one_letter_code
_entity_poly.pdbx_strand_id
1 'polypeptide(L)'
;MMSKKAFIVANATTITTKRLREEIGQELGLSVESMAGVKSLVKSLALEFLAPAQAEEAGSKAAPRTKKAAQNVSSEITALKRVLKLATIRIPPRVFVINKHKEESLRVALESLLEKHGLSVSSSRKRINKVKKRLEVERDMEGIDVSNVIAGGRRQ
;
A
#
# COMPACT_ATOMS: atom_id res chain seq x y z
N MET A 1 32.76 -5.11 -33.81
CA MET A 1 31.42 -5.05 -33.18
C MET A 1 31.62 -5.26 -31.69
N MET A 2 31.18 -4.32 -30.84
CA MET A 2 31.20 -4.54 -29.39
C MET A 2 30.27 -5.71 -29.06
N SER A 3 30.68 -6.62 -28.17
CA SER A 3 29.78 -7.69 -27.73
C SER A 3 28.56 -7.08 -27.04
N LYS A 4 27.36 -7.62 -27.27
CA LYS A 4 26.12 -7.08 -26.65
C LYS A 4 26.16 -7.13 -25.13
N LYS A 5 26.95 -8.07 -24.57
CA LYS A 5 27.36 -8.07 -23.16
C LYS A 5 28.07 -6.78 -22.77
N ALA A 6 29.03 -6.30 -23.57
CA ALA A 6 29.69 -5.02 -23.33
C ALA A 6 28.72 -3.83 -23.48
N PHE A 7 27.75 -3.88 -24.40
CA PHE A 7 26.74 -2.82 -24.54
C PHE A 7 25.81 -2.71 -23.33
N ILE A 8 25.30 -3.85 -22.82
CA ILE A 8 24.42 -3.89 -21.65
C ILE A 8 25.19 -3.47 -20.39
N VAL A 9 26.44 -3.92 -20.24
CA VAL A 9 27.28 -3.54 -19.09
C VAL A 9 27.67 -2.05 -19.16
N ALA A 10 28.02 -1.53 -20.34
CA ALA A 10 28.36 -0.12 -20.52
C ALA A 10 27.16 0.83 -20.31
N ASN A 11 25.95 0.35 -20.56
CA ASN A 11 24.71 1.13 -20.41
C ASN A 11 23.83 0.63 -19.26
N ALA A 12 24.40 -0.11 -18.30
CA ALA A 12 23.69 -0.77 -17.21
C ALA A 12 22.79 0.20 -16.40
N THR A 13 23.22 1.45 -16.26
CA THR A 13 22.52 2.50 -15.51
C THR A 13 21.47 3.24 -16.32
N THR A 14 21.51 3.17 -17.65
CA THR A 14 20.66 3.95 -18.57
C THR A 14 19.68 3.08 -19.36
N ILE A 15 19.95 1.77 -19.48
CA ILE A 15 19.18 0.86 -20.32
C ILE A 15 17.89 0.40 -19.62
N THR A 16 16.76 0.60 -20.28
CA THR A 16 15.45 0.20 -19.75
C THR A 16 15.07 -1.21 -20.20
N THR A 17 14.27 -1.91 -19.39
CA THR A 17 13.67 -3.21 -19.76
C THR A 17 12.79 -3.16 -21.01
N LYS A 18 12.34 -1.97 -21.42
CA LYS A 18 11.64 -1.78 -22.71
C LYS A 18 12.64 -1.84 -23.87
N ARG A 19 13.76 -1.13 -23.75
CA ARG A 19 14.80 -1.10 -24.79
C ARG A 19 15.45 -2.47 -25.00
N LEU A 20 15.73 -3.20 -23.91
CA LEU A 20 16.21 -4.58 -23.99
C LEU A 20 15.25 -5.50 -24.75
N ARG A 21 13.93 -5.33 -24.56
CA ARG A 21 12.91 -6.12 -25.28
C ARG A 21 12.76 -5.72 -26.74
N GLU A 22 12.93 -4.45 -27.05
CA GLU A 22 12.95 -3.97 -28.44
C GLU A 22 14.12 -4.57 -29.21
N GLU A 23 15.32 -4.60 -28.61
CA GLU A 23 16.51 -5.19 -29.23
C GLU A 23 16.39 -6.71 -29.37
N ILE A 24 15.93 -7.42 -28.33
CA ILE A 24 15.68 -8.88 -28.42
C ILE A 24 14.59 -9.19 -29.45
N GLY A 25 13.54 -8.38 -29.53
CA GLY A 25 12.46 -8.54 -30.51
C GLY A 25 12.95 -8.36 -31.95
N GLN A 26 13.77 -7.34 -32.20
CA GLN A 26 14.38 -7.11 -33.52
C GLN A 26 15.25 -8.28 -33.97
N GLU A 27 15.97 -8.94 -33.06
CA GLU A 27 16.85 -10.08 -33.37
C GLU A 27 16.09 -11.37 -33.66
N LEU A 28 14.98 -11.61 -32.97
CA LEU A 28 14.14 -12.78 -33.18
C LEU A 28 13.11 -12.58 -34.30
N GLY A 29 13.05 -11.39 -34.91
CA GLY A 29 12.00 -11.03 -35.87
C GLY A 29 10.61 -10.96 -35.24
N LEU A 30 10.53 -10.74 -33.92
CA LEU A 30 9.29 -10.75 -33.14
C LEU A 30 8.90 -9.32 -32.75
N SER A 31 7.62 -8.98 -32.91
CA SER A 31 7.08 -7.71 -32.42
C SER A 31 7.14 -7.62 -30.90
N VAL A 32 7.37 -6.41 -30.37
CA VAL A 32 7.43 -6.10 -28.93
C VAL A 32 6.14 -6.51 -28.19
N GLU A 33 5.02 -6.57 -28.91
CA GLU A 33 3.71 -7.01 -28.41
C GLU A 33 3.68 -8.50 -28.08
N SER A 34 4.36 -9.33 -28.88
CA SER A 34 4.55 -10.77 -28.61
C SER A 34 5.42 -10.98 -27.35
N MET A 35 6.32 -10.03 -27.08
CA MET A 35 7.25 -10.06 -25.95
C MET A 35 6.69 -9.45 -24.65
N ALA A 36 5.38 -9.16 -24.60
CA ALA A 36 4.72 -8.65 -23.40
C ALA A 36 4.77 -9.67 -22.24
N GLY A 37 4.59 -10.95 -22.54
CA GLY A 37 4.64 -12.05 -21.56
C GLY A 37 6.05 -12.35 -21.01
N VAL A 38 7.09 -12.00 -21.77
CA VAL A 38 8.51 -12.30 -21.44
C VAL A 38 9.16 -11.15 -20.65
N LYS A 39 8.40 -10.11 -20.30
CA LYS A 39 8.90 -8.92 -19.57
C LYS A 39 9.59 -9.25 -18.25
N SER A 40 9.02 -10.18 -17.47
CA SER A 40 9.58 -10.62 -16.20
C SER A 40 10.91 -11.34 -16.40
N LEU A 41 10.98 -12.21 -17.41
CA LEU A 41 12.14 -13.02 -17.74
C LEU A 41 13.31 -12.16 -18.28
N VAL A 42 13.03 -11.20 -19.16
CA VAL A 42 14.05 -10.24 -19.62
C VAL A 42 14.57 -9.39 -18.45
N LYS A 43 13.69 -9.02 -17.52
CA LYS A 43 14.10 -8.26 -16.32
C LYS A 43 14.96 -9.09 -15.38
N SER A 44 14.63 -10.37 -15.13
CA SER A 44 15.43 -11.24 -14.26
C SER A 44 16.80 -11.53 -14.86
N LEU A 45 16.86 -11.85 -16.16
CA LEU A 45 18.13 -12.08 -16.85
C LEU A 45 19.00 -10.81 -16.89
N ALA A 46 18.41 -9.64 -17.15
CA ALA A 46 19.16 -8.39 -17.14
C ALA A 46 19.76 -8.08 -15.75
N LEU A 47 19.02 -8.37 -14.68
CA LEU A 47 19.52 -8.22 -13.31
C LEU A 47 20.61 -9.24 -12.98
N GLU A 48 20.47 -10.48 -13.45
CA GLU A 48 21.48 -11.54 -13.32
C GLU A 48 22.78 -11.18 -14.06
N PHE A 49 22.69 -10.60 -15.26
CA PHE A 49 23.86 -10.12 -16.00
C PHE A 49 24.52 -8.87 -15.40
N LEU A 50 23.75 -8.02 -14.72
CA LEU A 50 24.25 -6.81 -14.06
C LEU A 50 24.86 -7.08 -12.68
N ALA A 51 24.46 -8.17 -12.02
CA ALA A 51 25.02 -8.57 -10.75
C ALA A 51 26.39 -9.22 -11.01
N PRO A 52 27.53 -8.56 -10.72
CA PRO A 52 28.81 -9.23 -10.81
C PRO A 52 28.84 -10.30 -9.71
N ALA A 53 29.00 -11.56 -10.10
CA ALA A 53 29.67 -12.62 -9.32
C ALA A 53 29.65 -12.48 -7.79
N GLN A 54 28.46 -12.44 -7.17
CA GLN A 54 28.26 -12.65 -5.74
C GLN A 54 26.94 -13.43 -5.55
N ALA A 55 27.00 -14.74 -5.73
CA ALA A 55 26.20 -15.66 -4.92
C ALA A 55 26.73 -15.53 -3.47
N GLU A 56 25.95 -15.51 -2.39
CA GLU A 56 24.62 -16.04 -2.09
C GLU A 56 23.88 -15.09 -1.13
N GLU A 57 22.56 -14.96 -1.26
CA GLU A 57 21.61 -15.65 -0.38
C GLU A 57 20.16 -15.23 -0.70
N ALA A 58 19.35 -16.26 -0.82
CA ALA A 58 17.92 -16.38 -0.53
C ALA A 58 17.13 -15.10 -0.15
N GLY A 59 16.01 -14.90 -0.85
CA GLY A 59 15.03 -13.92 -0.38
C GLY A 59 13.79 -13.74 -1.21
N SER A 60 13.07 -14.82 -1.51
CA SER A 60 11.70 -14.78 -2.03
C SER A 60 10.85 -13.74 -1.31
N LYS A 61 10.35 -12.72 -2.03
CA LYS A 61 9.02 -12.14 -1.78
C LYS A 61 8.54 -11.29 -2.96
N ALA A 62 7.41 -11.75 -3.51
CA ALA A 62 6.61 -11.06 -4.49
C ALA A 62 6.36 -9.59 -4.11
N ALA A 63 6.78 -8.67 -4.97
CA ALA A 63 6.51 -7.24 -4.81
C ALA A 63 5.15 -6.89 -5.44
N PRO A 64 4.17 -6.34 -4.70
CA PRO A 64 3.06 -5.65 -5.32
C PRO A 64 3.45 -4.20 -5.60
N ARG A 65 3.37 -3.84 -6.89
CA ARG A 65 2.98 -2.54 -7.46
C ARG A 65 3.49 -1.27 -6.76
N THR A 66 4.44 -0.64 -7.44
CA THR A 66 4.85 0.76 -7.29
C THR A 66 3.64 1.72 -7.24
N LYS A 67 3.50 2.44 -6.13
CA LYS A 67 2.88 3.76 -6.13
C LYS A 67 3.92 4.77 -5.61
N LYS A 68 4.02 5.85 -6.39
CA LYS A 68 4.80 7.08 -6.26
C LYS A 68 5.39 7.33 -4.86
N ALA A 69 6.66 7.75 -4.84
CA ALA A 69 7.38 8.29 -3.69
C ALA A 69 6.46 9.19 -2.84
N ALA A 70 5.86 8.58 -1.82
CA ALA A 70 5.26 9.31 -0.72
C ALA A 70 6.44 9.67 0.18
N GLN A 71 6.46 10.92 0.64
CA GLN A 71 7.22 11.35 1.81
C GLN A 71 7.28 10.21 2.83
N ASN A 72 8.45 9.96 3.41
CA ASN A 72 8.76 8.85 4.31
C ASN A 72 7.85 8.83 5.56
N VAL A 73 6.55 8.59 5.38
CA VAL A 73 5.60 8.41 6.46
C VAL A 73 6.04 7.14 7.17
N SER A 74 6.45 7.27 8.42
CA SER A 74 6.92 6.15 9.23
C SER A 74 5.99 4.94 9.11
N SER A 75 6.60 3.75 9.03
CA SER A 75 5.89 2.46 8.95
C SER A 75 4.83 2.32 10.05
N GLU A 76 5.12 2.88 11.22
CA GLU A 76 4.24 2.93 12.38
C GLU A 76 2.96 3.74 12.13
N ILE A 77 3.06 4.94 11.55
CA ILE A 77 1.88 5.75 11.17
C ILE A 77 1.02 4.99 10.14
N THR A 78 1.66 4.26 9.22
CA THR A 78 0.91 3.45 8.24
C THR A 78 0.15 2.29 8.89
N ALA A 79 0.76 1.64 9.89
CA ALA A 79 0.12 0.58 10.68
C ALA A 79 -1.07 1.12 11.48
N LEU A 80 -0.90 2.25 12.18
CA LEU A 80 -1.96 2.96 12.91
C LEU A 80 -3.14 3.32 11.99
N LYS A 81 -2.86 3.91 10.83
CA LYS A 81 -3.87 4.24 9.81
C LYS A 81 -4.62 3.00 9.33
N ARG A 82 -3.92 1.86 9.19
CA ARG A 82 -4.54 0.60 8.76
C ARG A 82 -5.51 0.08 9.82
N VAL A 83 -5.13 0.08 11.09
CA VAL A 83 -6.02 -0.36 12.19
C VAL A 83 -7.26 0.52 12.27
N LEU A 84 -7.11 1.85 12.19
CA LEU A 84 -8.23 2.79 12.19
C LEU A 84 -9.20 2.54 11.04
N LYS A 85 -8.68 2.31 9.83
CA LYS A 85 -9.51 1.96 8.66
C LYS A 85 -10.24 0.63 8.84
N LEU A 86 -9.57 -0.39 9.37
CA LEU A 86 -10.18 -1.70 9.63
C LEU A 86 -11.31 -1.61 10.67
N ALA A 87 -11.14 -0.76 11.69
CA ALA A 87 -12.16 -0.47 12.68
C ALA A 87 -13.28 0.46 12.18
N THR A 88 -13.20 0.96 10.93
CA THR A 88 -14.10 1.98 10.34
C THR A 88 -14.17 3.28 11.15
N ILE A 89 -13.10 3.60 11.88
CA ILE A 89 -13.02 4.83 12.67
C ILE A 89 -12.70 5.99 11.73
N ARG A 90 -13.57 7.01 11.71
CA ARG A 90 -13.36 8.23 10.91
C ARG A 90 -12.25 9.07 11.52
N ILE A 91 -11.18 9.31 10.77
CA ILE A 91 -10.08 10.19 11.19
C ILE A 91 -10.47 11.63 10.88
N PRO A 92 -10.53 12.54 11.87
CA PRO A 92 -10.86 13.94 11.62
C PRO A 92 -9.82 14.61 10.71
N PRO A 93 -10.21 15.44 9.73
CA PRO A 93 -9.28 16.10 8.83
C PRO A 93 -8.28 17.00 9.57
N ARG A 94 -8.72 17.60 10.70
CA ARG A 94 -7.91 18.44 11.58
C ARG A 94 -6.63 17.74 12.07
N VAL A 95 -6.66 16.42 12.28
CA VAL A 95 -5.50 15.63 12.70
C VAL A 95 -4.38 15.65 11.66
N PHE A 96 -4.73 15.63 10.37
CA PHE A 96 -3.76 15.70 9.28
C PHE A 96 -3.29 17.13 9.00
N VAL A 97 -4.20 18.11 9.14
CA VAL A 97 -3.88 19.53 8.90
C VAL A 97 -2.87 20.04 9.93
N ILE A 98 -3.06 19.72 11.22
CA ILE A 98 -2.18 20.19 12.29
C ILE A 98 -0.81 19.51 12.24
N ASN A 99 -0.76 18.22 11.88
CA ASN A 99 0.45 17.42 11.97
C ASN A 99 1.15 17.21 10.61
N LYS A 100 0.90 18.08 9.63
CA LYS A 100 1.41 17.97 8.25
C LYS A 100 2.94 17.84 8.15
N HIS A 101 3.66 18.39 9.13
CA HIS A 101 5.13 18.38 9.18
C HIS A 101 5.70 17.74 10.46
N LYS A 102 4.85 17.20 11.35
CA LYS A 102 5.24 16.63 12.65
C LYS A 102 4.77 15.19 12.75
N GLU A 103 5.62 14.25 12.36
CA GLU A 103 5.28 12.82 12.37
C GLU A 103 4.99 12.29 13.77
N GLU A 104 5.77 12.70 14.77
CA GLU A 104 5.56 12.34 16.18
C GLU A 104 4.19 12.80 16.69
N SER A 105 3.81 14.06 16.41
CA SER A 105 2.51 14.58 16.80
C SER A 105 1.36 13.88 16.06
N LEU A 106 1.56 13.49 14.79
CA LEU A 106 0.59 12.69 14.05
C LEU A 106 0.43 11.29 14.66
N ARG A 107 1.53 10.65 15.03
CA ARG A 107 1.55 9.34 15.67
C ARG A 107 0.76 9.37 16.98
N VAL A 108 1.10 10.29 17.89
CA VAL A 108 0.42 10.44 19.19
C VAL A 108 -1.07 10.73 19.00
N ALA A 109 -1.42 11.57 18.03
CA ALA A 109 -2.83 11.86 17.74
C ALA A 109 -3.60 10.62 17.24
N LEU A 110 -2.99 9.78 16.39
CA LEU A 110 -3.60 8.55 15.90
C LEU A 110 -3.68 7.48 16.99
N GLU A 111 -2.67 7.39 17.86
CA GLU A 111 -2.62 6.49 19.00
C GLU A 111 -3.69 6.84 20.03
N SER A 112 -3.79 8.12 20.43
CA SER A 112 -4.86 8.60 21.29
C SER A 112 -6.25 8.32 20.71
N LEU A 113 -6.40 8.39 19.38
CA LEU A 113 -7.66 8.09 18.72
C LEU A 113 -8.00 6.59 18.80
N LEU A 114 -7.02 5.70 18.70
CA LEU A 114 -7.22 4.27 18.93
C LEU A 114 -7.54 3.95 20.39
N GLU A 115 -6.83 4.58 21.33
CA GLU A 115 -7.02 4.39 22.77
C GLU A 115 -8.43 4.79 23.23
N LYS A 116 -8.98 5.87 22.69
CA LYS A 116 -10.38 6.28 22.93
C LYS A 116 -11.39 5.17 22.59
N HIS A 117 -11.06 4.34 21.60
CA HIS A 117 -11.86 3.19 21.20
C HIS A 117 -11.38 1.86 21.82
N GLY A 118 -10.40 1.91 22.73
CA GLY A 118 -9.84 0.75 23.41
C GLY A 118 -9.02 -0.17 22.49
N LEU A 119 -8.42 0.40 21.43
CA LEU A 119 -7.57 -0.29 20.47
C LEU A 119 -6.11 0.19 20.58
N SER A 120 -5.21 -0.60 20.02
CA SER A 120 -3.76 -0.36 19.95
C SER A 120 -3.20 -0.93 18.64
N VAL A 121 -1.94 -0.61 18.30
CA VAL A 121 -1.25 -1.09 17.08
C VAL A 121 -1.29 -2.62 16.94
N SER A 122 -1.18 -3.36 18.05
CA SER A 122 -1.14 -4.82 18.11
C SER A 122 -2.51 -5.47 18.36
N SER A 123 -3.60 -4.69 18.35
CA SER A 123 -4.93 -5.21 18.66
C SER A 123 -5.34 -6.33 17.72
N SER A 124 -5.80 -7.45 18.30
CA SER A 124 -6.27 -8.62 17.54
C SER A 124 -7.47 -8.29 16.67
N ARG A 125 -7.58 -8.98 15.53
CA ARG A 125 -8.69 -8.85 14.57
C ARG A 125 -10.06 -9.01 15.21
N LYS A 126 -10.19 -9.86 16.23
CA LYS A 126 -11.42 -10.05 17.02
C LYS A 126 -11.84 -8.75 17.73
N ARG A 127 -10.87 -8.04 18.33
CA ARG A 127 -11.10 -6.79 19.07
C ARG A 127 -11.47 -5.64 18.14
N ILE A 128 -10.77 -5.55 17.00
CA ILE A 128 -11.08 -4.59 15.93
C ILE A 128 -12.51 -4.78 15.42
N ASN A 129 -12.93 -6.02 15.13
CA ASN A 129 -14.28 -6.31 14.66
C ASN A 129 -15.36 -6.00 15.72
N LYS A 130 -15.06 -6.21 17.01
CA LYS A 130 -15.99 -5.85 18.10
C LYS A 130 -16.24 -4.34 18.15
N VAL A 131 -15.17 -3.54 18.05
CA VAL A 131 -15.26 -2.08 18.02
C VAL A 131 -15.99 -1.61 16.75
N LYS A 132 -15.67 -2.19 15.60
CA LYS A 132 -16.36 -1.92 14.34
C LYS A 132 -17.87 -2.13 14.46
N LYS A 133 -18.32 -3.30 14.94
CA LYS A 133 -19.74 -3.60 15.14
C LYS A 133 -20.42 -2.62 16.10
N ARG A 134 -19.76 -2.26 17.20
CA ARG A 134 -20.28 -1.26 18.14
C ARG A 134 -20.48 0.10 17.47
N LEU A 135 -19.49 0.55 16.70
CA LEU A 135 -19.55 1.82 15.97
C LEU A 135 -20.56 1.81 14.82
N GLU A 136 -20.82 0.66 14.21
CA GLU A 136 -21.89 0.49 13.22
C GLU A 136 -23.26 0.63 13.90
N VAL A 137 -23.50 -0.09 15.00
CA VAL A 137 -24.74 0.02 15.77
C VAL A 137 -24.96 1.45 16.28
N GLU A 138 -23.92 2.13 16.76
CA GLU A 138 -24.01 3.52 17.23
C GLU A 138 -24.41 4.48 16.11
N ARG A 139 -23.84 4.31 14.90
CA ARG A 139 -24.21 5.08 13.71
C ARG A 139 -25.64 4.77 13.23
N ASP A 140 -26.03 3.51 13.28
CA ASP A 140 -27.39 3.09 12.91
C ASP A 140 -28.43 3.68 13.87
N MET A 141 -28.08 3.80 15.16
CA MET A 141 -28.91 4.48 16.16
C MET A 141 -28.94 6.00 16.00
N GLU A 142 -27.85 6.62 15.54
CA GLU A 142 -27.76 8.07 15.29
C GLU A 142 -28.63 8.51 14.08
N GLY A 143 -28.97 7.57 13.20
CA GLY A 143 -29.88 7.78 12.07
C GLY A 143 -31.36 7.54 12.36
N ILE A 144 -31.73 7.10 13.58
CA ILE A 144 -33.14 6.96 13.98
C ILE A 144 -33.64 8.34 14.38
N ASP A 145 -34.43 8.95 13.51
CA ASP A 145 -35.12 10.20 13.77
C ASP A 145 -36.22 9.96 14.82
N VAL A 146 -35.87 10.07 16.10
CA VAL A 146 -36.77 9.82 17.24
C VAL A 146 -37.99 10.76 17.21
N SER A 147 -37.89 11.87 16.46
CA SER A 147 -38.95 12.84 16.23
C SER A 147 -40.12 12.30 15.39
N ASN A 148 -39.95 11.20 14.66
CA ASN A 148 -41.02 10.53 13.91
C ASN A 148 -41.57 9.27 14.58
N VAL A 149 -41.08 8.92 15.77
CA VAL A 149 -41.72 7.89 16.59
C VAL A 149 -43.00 8.51 17.14
N ILE A 150 -44.10 8.26 16.42
CA ILE A 150 -45.44 8.36 16.99
C ILE A 150 -45.40 7.44 18.21
N ALA A 151 -45.19 8.01 19.40
CA ALA A 151 -45.48 7.35 20.64
C ALA A 151 -46.93 6.88 20.48
N GLY A 152 -47.11 5.58 20.27
CA GLY A 152 -48.40 4.92 20.09
C GLY A 152 -49.22 5.06 21.36
N GLY A 153 -49.60 6.29 21.69
CA GLY A 153 -50.70 6.64 22.54
C GLY A 153 -51.94 6.23 21.80
N ARG A 154 -52.32 4.96 22.04
CA ARG A 154 -53.71 4.50 22.12
C ARG A 154 -54.71 5.67 22.10
N ARG A 155 -55.33 5.89 20.95
CA ARG A 155 -56.59 6.64 20.80
C ARG A 155 -57.42 5.78 19.84
N GLN A 156 -58.21 4.89 20.43
CA GLN A 156 -59.67 5.00 20.55
C GLN A 156 -60.35 4.97 19.19
#